data_AF-A0A8T5TIJ8-F1
#
_entry.id   AF-A0A8T5TIJ8-F1
#
_cell.length_a   1.000
_cell.length_b   1.000
_cell.length_c   1.000
_cell.angle_alpha   90.00
_cell.angle_beta   90.00
_cell.angle_gamma   90.00
#
_symmetry.space_group_name_H-M   'P 1'
#
loop_
_entity.id
_entity.type
_entity.pdbx_description
1 polymer ?
#
loop_
_entity_poly.entity_id
_entity_poly.type
_entity_poly.pdbx_seq_one_letter_code
_entity_poly.pdbx_strand_id
1 'polypeptide(L)'
;MPEILELKPLKNKNLKLILLESEFPIDWFFNKEKNDDILLLNVHFVSKQYLHIIEGLIEKYKPNFVMEEKGNRNDALTEDDPLRNLFMSKNIPYEMVDISEEAEDYLRVSLDDHETLIRQLGEKIDQMTKANHNAPPINDGTFGQLIMWREYLQDEYNEKEEEVRYQVREAWMMMKVLKTAKKYTDKKLSGLLICDERHFEGFENIATNLNVLTEQIVIKKRMLVKQQMLLNTDGKISIDDSIDSGKSMWDLAAIKIKKADTSDKICYFFDTDEMASPFDINMAYDSGFDVVIPVPNMRADKVPKLVQDAIFSRKPNAPTTFFIGGSNVIEGEKIAKKVLKSLVPPFECPVIIDPRGSHTTASAVVAMTLDIASRKHGIIELENKKIVIFGAGPVARIAAILSAKLKSDTYLVETWEKGSKESVDTLANELTKEAGEDATKIKGIFAPTVKERIEISKDADFIWSLAAAGVEILPATACQKLMGKKIVVDINLVPPYGIEGIKPKHNNDEIYPGIFGIGALALGRLKSESEGLILKEASKTKGKRIFDYKYAFEKAIELLKK
;
A
#
# COMPACT_ATOMS: atom_id res chain seq x y z
N MET A 1 27.70 26.49 28.63
CA MET A 1 26.39 26.92 28.04
C MET A 1 25.44 25.76 28.25
N PRO A 2 24.20 25.98 28.71
CA PRO A 2 23.23 24.88 28.83
C PRO A 2 23.05 24.22 27.46
N GLU A 3 22.98 22.90 27.43
CA GLU A 3 22.75 22.15 26.20
C GLU A 3 21.32 22.45 25.72
N ILE A 4 21.17 22.99 24.51
CA ILE A 4 19.86 23.32 23.95
C ILE A 4 19.38 22.13 23.11
N LEU A 5 18.13 21.70 23.33
CA LEU A 5 17.49 20.68 22.52
C LEU A 5 17.34 21.17 21.07
N GLU A 6 18.05 20.52 20.15
CA GLU A 6 18.03 20.89 18.74
C GLU A 6 18.02 19.65 17.82
N LEU A 7 16.85 19.39 17.21
CA LEU A 7 16.65 18.31 16.26
C LEU A 7 16.87 18.81 14.83
N LYS A 8 18.11 18.67 14.34
CA LYS A 8 18.48 18.99 12.95
C LYS A 8 18.68 17.73 12.11
N PRO A 9 18.08 17.64 10.91
CA PRO A 9 18.31 16.53 9.98
C PRO A 9 19.79 16.32 9.66
N LEU A 10 20.16 15.08 9.35
CA LEU A 10 21.52 14.74 8.92
C LEU A 10 21.74 15.22 7.48
N LYS A 11 22.68 16.15 7.27
CA LYS A 11 23.05 16.60 5.92
C LYS A 11 23.89 15.53 5.23
N ASN A 12 23.50 15.11 4.03
CA ASN A 12 24.24 14.19 3.16
C ASN A 12 24.55 12.80 3.76
N LYS A 13 23.75 12.35 4.75
CA LYS A 13 23.86 11.04 5.37
C LYS A 13 22.50 10.38 5.48
N ASN A 14 22.45 9.07 5.30
CA ASN A 14 21.27 8.24 5.49
C ASN A 14 21.50 7.38 6.72
N LEU A 15 20.75 7.65 7.79
CA LEU A 15 20.75 6.83 9.00
C LEU A 15 19.57 5.86 8.95
N LYS A 16 19.86 4.58 9.18
CA LYS A 16 18.87 3.56 9.50
C LYS A 16 18.95 3.27 11.01
N LEU A 17 17.90 3.61 11.75
CA LEU A 17 17.82 3.37 13.18
C LEU A 17 16.97 2.14 13.46
N ILE A 18 17.54 1.14 14.11
CA ILE A 18 16.84 -0.07 14.54
C ILE A 18 16.39 0.16 15.98
N LEU A 19 15.08 0.15 16.22
CA LEU A 19 14.49 0.24 17.56
C LEU A 19 14.28 -1.19 18.07
N LEU A 20 14.97 -1.57 19.13
CA LEU A 20 14.92 -2.89 19.74
C LEU A 20 14.29 -2.78 21.14
N GLU A 21 13.27 -3.59 21.40
CA GLU A 21 12.62 -3.62 22.71
C GLU A 21 13.59 -4.19 23.74
N SER A 22 13.75 -3.51 24.87
CA SER A 22 14.48 -4.00 26.03
C SER A 22 13.88 -5.30 26.58
N GLU A 23 14.71 -6.18 27.13
CA GLU A 23 14.23 -7.46 27.69
C GLU A 23 13.23 -7.23 28.84
N PHE A 24 13.48 -6.21 29.66
CA PHE A 24 12.62 -5.79 30.75
C PHE A 24 12.16 -4.34 30.54
N PRO A 25 10.97 -3.97 31.05
CA PRO A 25 10.50 -2.59 30.99
C PRO A 25 11.50 -1.64 31.65
N ILE A 26 11.66 -0.46 31.06
CA ILE A 26 12.51 0.61 31.60
C ILE A 26 11.59 1.71 32.10
N ASP A 27 11.62 1.97 33.41
CA ASP A 27 10.81 3.01 34.03
C ASP A 27 11.62 4.29 34.26
N TRP A 28 10.89 5.41 34.22
CA TRP A 28 11.42 6.76 34.40
C TRP A 28 10.42 7.65 35.14
N PHE A 29 10.76 8.24 36.28
CA PHE A 29 9.91 9.13 37.07
C PHE A 29 10.75 10.19 37.78
N PHE A 30 10.13 11.33 38.13
CA PHE A 30 10.85 12.45 38.78
C PHE A 30 11.23 12.15 40.23
N ASN A 31 10.32 11.54 41.01
CA ASN A 31 10.55 11.29 42.44
C ASN A 31 11.18 9.91 42.68
N LYS A 32 12.52 9.90 42.83
CA LYS A 32 13.34 8.70 43.04
C LYS A 32 13.18 8.05 44.43
N GLU A 33 12.52 8.71 45.39
CA GLU A 33 12.42 8.27 46.79
C GLU A 33 11.13 7.47 47.10
N LYS A 34 10.14 7.43 46.19
CA LYS A 34 8.75 7.04 46.53
C LYS A 34 8.39 5.56 46.45
N ASN A 35 9.28 4.65 46.04
CA ASN A 35 8.94 3.23 45.88
C ASN A 35 9.90 2.30 46.63
N ASP A 36 9.54 1.82 47.82
CA ASP A 36 10.31 0.78 48.52
C ASP A 36 10.42 -0.56 47.73
N ASP A 37 9.71 -0.69 46.60
CA ASP A 37 9.84 -1.78 45.61
C ASP A 37 11.09 -1.66 44.69
N ILE A 38 12.01 -0.72 44.98
CA ILE A 38 13.26 -0.43 44.24
C ILE A 38 14.20 -1.65 44.02
N LEU A 39 13.98 -2.78 44.70
CA LEU A 39 14.77 -4.00 44.50
C LEU A 39 14.62 -4.61 43.09
N LEU A 40 13.52 -4.35 42.37
CA LEU A 40 13.34 -4.81 40.97
C LEU A 40 14.08 -3.92 39.94
N LEU A 41 14.37 -2.66 40.27
CA LEU A 41 14.84 -1.64 39.33
C LEU A 41 16.36 -1.65 39.06
N ASN A 42 17.15 -2.34 39.89
CA ASN A 42 18.62 -2.32 39.80
C ASN A 42 19.25 -3.66 39.37
N VAL A 43 18.45 -4.67 39.05
CA VAL A 43 19.00 -5.95 38.60
C VAL A 43 19.44 -5.80 37.14
N HIS A 44 20.75 -5.67 36.89
CA HIS A 44 21.36 -5.67 35.56
C HIS A 44 21.34 -7.09 34.96
N PHE A 45 20.18 -7.74 35.02
CA PHE A 45 20.01 -9.07 34.51
C PHE A 45 19.61 -9.00 33.04
N VAL A 46 20.43 -9.59 32.20
CA VAL A 46 20.16 -9.80 30.79
C VAL A 46 20.34 -11.28 30.52
N SER A 47 19.33 -11.93 29.94
CA SER A 47 19.40 -13.37 29.71
C SER A 47 20.34 -13.71 28.56
N LYS A 48 20.96 -14.91 28.63
CA LYS A 48 21.79 -15.45 27.53
C LYS A 48 21.01 -15.52 26.20
N GLN A 49 19.70 -15.75 26.25
CA GLN A 49 18.84 -15.80 25.06
C GLN A 49 18.68 -14.42 24.41
N TYR A 50 18.48 -13.37 25.20
CA TYR A 50 18.39 -12.01 24.69
C TYR A 50 19.74 -11.54 24.10
N LEU A 51 20.87 -11.88 24.74
CA LEU A 51 22.21 -11.62 24.18
C LEU A 51 22.39 -12.29 22.81
N HIS A 52 21.95 -13.55 22.66
CA HIS A 52 22.03 -14.25 21.38
C HIS A 52 21.16 -13.61 20.29
N ILE A 53 19.98 -13.10 20.64
CA ILE A 53 19.15 -12.31 19.72
C ILE A 53 19.92 -11.07 19.26
N ILE A 54 20.51 -10.33 20.19
CA ILE A 54 21.29 -9.14 19.89
C ILE A 54 22.47 -9.48 18.98
N GLU A 55 23.19 -10.57 19.23
CA GLU A 55 24.26 -11.04 18.34
C GLU A 55 23.79 -11.24 16.90
N GLY A 56 22.65 -11.92 16.70
CA GLY A 56 22.06 -12.09 15.38
C GLY A 56 21.66 -10.75 14.72
N LEU A 57 21.22 -9.78 15.52
CA LEU A 57 20.91 -8.43 15.03
C LEU A 57 22.18 -7.65 14.66
N ILE A 58 23.26 -7.76 15.44
CA ILE A 58 24.56 -7.17 15.11
C ILE A 58 25.06 -7.71 13.76
N GLU A 59 25.01 -9.03 13.55
CA GLU A 59 25.46 -9.65 12.29
C GLU A 59 24.63 -9.19 11.08
N LYS A 60 23.32 -9.06 11.28
CA LYS A 60 22.36 -8.68 10.22
C LYS A 60 22.43 -7.20 9.84
N TYR A 61 22.46 -6.31 10.82
CA TYR A 61 22.35 -4.86 10.61
C TYR A 61 23.68 -4.13 10.65
N LYS A 62 24.74 -4.73 11.23
CA LYS A 62 26.08 -4.16 11.36
C LYS A 62 26.05 -2.71 11.86
N PRO A 63 25.49 -2.46 13.06
CA PRO A 63 25.34 -1.11 13.58
C PRO A 63 26.71 -0.44 13.80
N ASN A 64 26.81 0.83 13.44
CA ASN A 64 27.98 1.67 13.67
C ASN A 64 28.11 2.07 15.15
N PHE A 65 26.98 2.19 15.85
CA PHE A 65 26.88 2.49 17.27
C PHE A 65 25.61 1.86 17.84
N VAL A 66 25.64 1.60 19.14
CA VAL A 66 24.48 1.15 19.92
C VAL A 66 24.23 2.11 21.07
N MET A 67 22.96 2.36 21.32
CA MET A 67 22.49 3.18 22.42
C MET A 67 21.44 2.42 23.23
N GLU A 68 21.41 2.62 24.54
CA GLU A 68 20.40 2.06 25.44
C GLU A 68 19.70 3.18 26.21
N GLU A 69 18.38 3.17 26.32
CA GLU A 69 17.63 4.08 27.19
C GLU A 69 18.09 3.94 28.64
N LYS A 70 18.47 5.01 29.34
CA LYS A 70 18.92 4.93 30.75
C LYS A 70 17.77 4.67 31.73
N GLY A 71 16.71 5.47 31.67
CA GLY A 71 15.64 5.44 32.67
C GLY A 71 16.12 5.95 34.04
N ASN A 72 15.52 5.47 35.13
CA ASN A 72 15.99 5.78 36.50
C ASN A 72 17.21 4.97 36.97
N ARG A 73 17.89 4.22 36.09
CA ARG A 73 19.06 3.42 36.47
C ARG A 73 20.25 4.30 36.85
N ASN A 74 21.09 3.82 37.78
CA ASN A 74 22.29 4.53 38.22
C ASN A 74 23.32 4.70 37.08
N ASP A 75 24.04 5.82 37.07
CA ASP A 75 24.97 6.24 36.00
C ASP A 75 26.16 5.31 35.73
N ALA A 76 26.49 4.40 36.65
CA ALA A 76 27.68 3.57 36.52
C ALA A 76 27.35 2.27 35.76
N LEU A 77 27.64 2.26 34.44
CA LEU A 77 27.84 1.01 33.71
C LEU A 77 28.93 0.18 34.43
N THR A 78 28.53 -0.84 35.18
CA THR A 78 29.46 -1.71 35.89
C THR A 78 30.34 -2.49 34.90
N GLU A 79 31.53 -2.92 35.32
CA GLU A 79 32.40 -3.78 34.48
C GLU A 79 31.73 -5.12 34.13
N ASP A 80 30.78 -5.55 34.96
CA ASP A 80 30.04 -6.80 34.78
C ASP A 80 28.78 -6.69 33.91
N ASP A 81 28.53 -5.55 33.26
CA ASP A 81 27.33 -5.39 32.40
C ASP A 81 27.38 -6.31 31.16
N PRO A 82 26.41 -7.24 30.97
CA PRO A 82 26.46 -8.20 29.87
C PRO A 82 26.36 -7.58 28.47
N LEU A 83 25.60 -6.48 28.31
CA LEU A 83 25.43 -5.80 27.02
C LEU A 83 26.70 -5.03 26.66
N ARG A 84 27.27 -4.31 27.62
CA ARG A 84 28.55 -3.61 27.46
C ARG A 84 29.64 -4.58 27.03
N ASN A 85 29.76 -5.72 27.72
CA ASN A 85 30.75 -6.75 27.42
C ASN A 85 30.55 -7.34 26.02
N LEU A 86 29.29 -7.58 25.62
CA LEU A 86 28.97 -8.04 24.27
C LEU A 86 29.40 -7.03 23.19
N PHE A 87 29.01 -5.76 23.31
CA PHE A 87 29.33 -4.75 22.29
C PHE A 87 30.83 -4.41 22.24
N MET A 88 31.50 -4.38 23.40
CA MET A 88 32.96 -4.23 23.47
C MET A 88 33.67 -5.38 22.75
N SER A 89 33.23 -6.62 22.93
CA SER A 89 33.82 -7.78 22.23
C SER A 89 33.69 -7.70 20.71
N LYS A 90 32.67 -6.99 20.21
CA LYS A 90 32.43 -6.77 18.77
C LYS A 90 33.00 -5.45 18.26
N ASN A 91 33.68 -4.67 19.10
CA ASN A 91 34.24 -3.36 18.78
C ASN A 91 33.18 -2.34 18.29
N ILE A 92 31.99 -2.35 18.90
CA ILE A 92 30.90 -1.43 18.59
C ILE A 92 30.72 -0.46 19.76
N PRO A 93 30.75 0.87 19.54
CA PRO A 93 30.48 1.86 20.59
C PRO A 93 29.10 1.66 21.23
N TYR A 94 29.07 1.67 22.56
CA TYR A 94 27.88 1.48 23.39
C TYR A 94 27.77 2.60 24.42
N GLU A 95 26.64 3.32 24.44
CA GLU A 95 26.39 4.44 25.35
C GLU A 95 24.93 4.43 25.84
N MET A 96 24.70 4.80 27.10
CA MET A 96 23.33 5.05 27.58
C MET A 96 22.85 6.44 27.15
N VAL A 97 21.55 6.57 26.88
CA VAL A 97 20.91 7.82 26.45
C VAL A 97 19.68 8.13 27.29
N ASP A 98 19.53 9.42 27.61
CA ASP A 98 18.34 9.97 28.27
C ASP A 98 18.31 11.49 28.09
N ILE A 99 17.32 12.16 28.68
CA ILE A 99 17.32 13.60 28.92
C ILE A 99 18.60 14.06 29.63
N SER A 100 19.00 15.33 29.47
CA SER A 100 20.14 15.89 30.21
C SER A 100 19.74 16.14 31.66
N GLU A 101 20.68 15.99 32.60
CA GLU A 101 20.43 16.23 34.03
C GLU A 101 19.94 17.66 34.27
N GLU A 102 20.49 18.64 33.54
CA GLU A 102 20.08 20.04 33.68
C GLU A 102 18.65 20.29 33.19
N ALA A 103 18.24 19.59 32.13
CA ALA A 103 16.88 19.69 31.61
C ALA A 103 15.86 18.96 32.50
N GLU A 104 16.23 17.80 33.04
CA GLU A 104 15.45 17.07 34.06
C GLU A 104 15.27 17.93 35.31
N ASP A 105 16.34 18.53 35.83
CA ASP A 105 16.31 19.41 37.00
C ASP A 105 15.38 20.61 36.79
N TYR A 106 15.46 21.27 35.63
CA TYR A 106 14.60 22.40 35.29
C TYR A 106 13.12 22.02 35.26
N LEU A 107 12.79 20.88 34.64
CA LEU A 107 11.41 20.37 34.58
C LEU A 107 10.91 19.94 35.96
N ARG A 108 11.77 19.32 36.77
CA ARG A 108 11.45 18.94 38.14
C ARG A 108 11.10 20.17 39.00
N VAL A 109 11.88 21.25 38.91
CA VAL A 109 11.59 22.50 39.63
C VAL A 109 10.22 23.07 39.26
N SER A 110 9.79 22.92 38.01
CA SER A 110 8.46 23.37 37.58
C SER A 110 7.28 22.57 38.17
N LEU A 111 7.56 21.38 38.72
CA LEU A 111 6.58 20.47 39.32
C LEU A 111 6.66 20.43 40.86
N ASP A 112 7.64 21.11 41.47
CA ASP A 112 7.92 21.08 42.91
C ASP A 112 6.77 21.70 43.74
N ASP A 113 6.12 22.73 43.19
CA ASP A 113 4.94 23.36 43.79
C ASP A 113 3.74 22.38 43.83
N HIS A 114 3.50 21.66 42.72
CA HIS A 114 2.45 20.63 42.64
C HIS A 114 2.71 19.50 43.62
N GLU A 115 3.95 18.99 43.67
CA GLU A 115 4.34 17.92 44.59
C GLU A 115 4.19 18.34 46.06
N THR A 116 4.61 19.57 46.39
CA THR A 116 4.47 20.12 47.74
C THR A 116 3.00 20.24 48.15
N LEU A 117 2.14 20.73 47.26
CA LEU A 117 0.70 20.84 47.50
C LEU A 117 0.03 19.48 47.65
N ILE A 118 0.36 18.51 46.79
CA ILE A 118 -0.14 17.12 46.88
C ILE A 118 0.22 16.51 48.24
N ARG A 119 1.46 16.73 48.71
CA ARG A 119 1.91 16.26 50.03
C ARG A 119 1.14 16.93 51.16
N GLN A 120 1.00 18.25 51.15
CA GLN A 120 0.25 18.98 52.19
C GLN A 120 -1.22 18.56 52.25
N LEU A 121 -1.86 18.37 51.10
CA LEU A 121 -3.23 17.86 51.02
C LEU A 121 -3.32 16.43 51.54
N GLY A 122 -2.37 15.56 51.17
CA GLY A 122 -2.28 14.18 51.66
C GLY A 122 -2.13 14.11 53.18
N GLU A 123 -1.21 14.87 53.75
CA GLU A 123 -1.02 14.96 55.20
C GLU A 123 -2.29 15.46 55.91
N LYS A 124 -3.00 16.42 55.32
CA LYS A 124 -4.26 16.93 55.88
C LYS A 124 -5.38 15.89 55.84
N ILE A 125 -5.52 15.16 54.73
CA ILE A 125 -6.44 14.04 54.56
C ILE A 125 -6.14 12.95 55.60
N ASP A 126 -4.87 12.61 55.79
CA ASP A 126 -4.43 11.61 56.77
C ASP A 126 -4.74 12.04 58.20
N GLN A 127 -4.52 13.33 58.54
CA GLN A 127 -4.87 13.89 59.84
C GLN A 127 -6.37 13.79 60.11
N MET A 128 -7.21 14.14 59.14
CA MET A 128 -8.68 14.05 59.28
C MET A 128 -9.14 12.60 59.41
N THR A 129 -8.53 11.68 58.68
CA THR A 129 -8.82 10.24 58.75
C THR A 129 -8.42 9.66 60.11
N LYS A 130 -7.24 10.02 60.63
CA LYS A 130 -6.78 9.61 61.97
C LYS A 130 -7.65 10.19 63.08
N ALA A 131 -8.08 11.44 62.94
CA ALA A 131 -8.99 12.10 63.90
C ALA A 131 -10.39 11.43 63.93
N ASN A 132 -10.79 10.76 62.85
CA ASN A 132 -12.04 10.03 62.72
C ASN A 132 -11.85 8.51 62.89
N HIS A 133 -11.10 8.07 63.90
CA HIS A 133 -10.86 6.65 64.22
C HIS A 133 -10.30 5.82 63.05
N ASN A 134 -9.42 6.39 62.22
CA ASN A 134 -8.90 5.78 60.99
C ASN A 134 -9.98 5.45 59.94
N ALA A 135 -11.15 6.10 60.00
CA ALA A 135 -12.19 5.99 59.01
C ALA A 135 -12.31 7.30 58.20
N PRO A 136 -12.50 7.25 56.87
CA PRO A 136 -12.69 8.47 56.09
C PRO A 136 -14.00 9.18 56.48
N PRO A 137 -14.01 10.48 56.80
CA PRO A 137 -15.23 11.23 57.09
C PRO A 137 -15.99 11.56 55.79
N ILE A 138 -16.63 10.55 55.19
CA ILE A 138 -17.25 10.61 53.85
C ILE A 138 -18.34 11.69 53.71
N ASN A 139 -19.04 12.04 54.80
CA ASN A 139 -20.10 13.05 54.80
C ASN A 139 -19.60 14.49 55.03
N ASP A 140 -18.29 14.68 55.21
CA ASP A 140 -17.68 16.00 55.38
C ASP A 140 -17.36 16.59 54.00
N GLY A 141 -18.04 17.70 53.66
CA GLY A 141 -17.86 18.38 52.37
C GLY A 141 -16.44 18.94 52.16
N THR A 142 -15.74 19.32 53.23
CA THR A 142 -14.34 19.75 53.16
C THR A 142 -13.42 18.57 52.92
N PHE A 143 -13.65 17.42 53.55
CA PHE A 143 -12.89 16.20 53.28
C PHE A 143 -13.03 15.76 51.81
N GLY A 144 -14.26 15.77 51.28
CA GLY A 144 -14.51 15.48 49.87
C GLY A 144 -13.80 16.45 48.91
N GLN A 145 -13.80 17.75 49.21
CA GLN A 145 -13.08 18.75 48.42
C GLN A 145 -11.56 18.52 48.43
N LEU A 146 -10.97 18.20 49.58
CA LEU A 146 -9.54 17.92 49.70
C LEU A 146 -9.12 16.70 48.88
N ILE A 147 -9.93 15.63 48.89
CA ILE A 147 -9.70 14.44 48.07
C ILE A 147 -9.74 14.81 46.58
N MET A 148 -10.80 15.48 46.13
CA MET A 148 -10.92 15.87 44.72
C MET A 148 -9.78 16.80 44.26
N TRP A 149 -9.36 17.74 45.10
CA TRP A 149 -8.23 18.63 44.77
C TRP A 149 -6.91 17.88 44.71
N ARG A 150 -6.69 16.93 45.63
CA ARG A 150 -5.49 16.09 45.62
C ARG A 150 -5.47 15.19 44.39
N GLU A 151 -6.59 14.56 44.04
CA GLU A 151 -6.71 13.73 42.83
C GLU A 151 -6.49 14.56 41.58
N TYR A 152 -7.13 15.72 41.45
CA TYR A 152 -6.94 16.63 40.33
C TYR A 152 -5.47 17.06 40.15
N LEU A 153 -4.80 17.45 41.25
CA LEU A 153 -3.38 17.82 41.20
C LEU A 153 -2.48 16.62 40.87
N GLN A 154 -2.83 15.43 41.35
CA GLN A 154 -2.10 14.20 41.04
C GLN A 154 -2.24 13.82 39.56
N ASP A 155 -3.44 13.97 38.99
CA ASP A 155 -3.69 13.75 37.57
C ASP A 155 -2.90 14.75 36.71
N GLU A 156 -2.93 16.05 37.06
CA GLU A 156 -2.14 17.08 36.36
C GLU A 156 -0.62 16.80 36.45
N TYR A 157 -0.15 16.32 37.60
CA TYR A 157 1.25 15.91 37.78
C TYR A 157 1.59 14.71 36.88
N ASN A 158 0.74 13.69 36.86
CA ASN A 158 0.95 12.48 36.05
C ASN A 158 0.94 12.81 34.55
N GLU A 159 0.01 13.66 34.08
CA GLU A 159 -0.05 14.12 32.69
C GLU A 159 1.25 14.83 32.27
N LYS A 160 1.77 15.73 33.12
CA LYS A 160 3.05 16.42 32.85
C LYS A 160 4.23 15.45 32.90
N GLU A 161 4.25 14.48 33.80
CA GLU A 161 5.29 13.46 33.84
C GLU A 161 5.27 12.60 32.56
N GLU A 162 4.08 12.20 32.08
CA GLU A 162 3.92 11.46 30.82
C GLU A 162 4.36 12.28 29.60
N GLU A 163 4.03 13.58 29.55
CA GLU A 163 4.50 14.49 28.49
C GLU A 163 6.02 14.54 28.46
N VAL A 164 6.67 14.70 29.61
CA VAL A 164 8.13 14.68 29.69
C VAL A 164 8.66 13.31 29.26
N ARG A 165 8.02 12.23 29.71
CA ARG A 165 8.44 10.86 29.44
C ARG A 165 8.42 10.53 27.94
N TYR A 166 7.35 10.86 27.23
CA TYR A 166 7.12 10.42 25.85
C TYR A 166 7.28 11.50 24.78
N GLN A 167 7.45 12.77 25.15
CA GLN A 167 7.71 13.83 24.17
C GLN A 167 9.10 14.41 24.36
N VAL A 168 9.43 14.83 25.58
CA VAL A 168 10.69 15.53 25.87
C VAL A 168 11.86 14.55 25.87
N ARG A 169 11.82 13.46 26.65
CA ARG A 169 12.92 12.48 26.72
C ARG A 169 13.23 11.88 25.36
N GLU A 170 12.22 11.52 24.58
CA GLU A 170 12.42 10.95 23.24
C GLU A 170 13.13 11.92 22.29
N ALA A 171 12.79 13.21 22.33
CA ALA A 171 13.48 14.24 21.57
C ALA A 171 14.95 14.37 22.00
N TRP A 172 15.23 14.33 23.31
CA TRP A 172 16.59 14.35 23.83
C TRP A 172 17.42 13.12 23.44
N MET A 173 16.84 11.93 23.57
CA MET A 173 17.46 10.68 23.15
C MET A 173 17.74 10.68 21.64
N MET A 174 16.78 11.11 20.82
CA MET A 174 16.99 11.25 19.37
C MET A 174 18.07 12.29 19.05
N MET A 175 18.14 13.40 19.79
CA MET A 175 19.21 14.38 19.62
C MET A 175 20.58 13.74 19.87
N LYS A 176 20.72 12.91 20.92
CA LYS A 176 21.95 12.15 21.20
C LYS A 176 22.28 11.18 20.07
N VAL A 177 21.30 10.41 19.59
CA VAL A 177 21.44 9.52 18.41
C VAL A 177 22.00 10.29 17.19
N LEU A 178 21.41 11.45 16.89
CA LEU A 178 21.84 12.29 15.77
C LEU A 178 23.25 12.87 15.98
N LYS A 179 23.58 13.31 17.19
CA LYS A 179 24.91 13.82 17.54
C LYS A 179 25.97 12.74 17.35
N THR A 180 25.70 11.51 17.78
CA THR A 180 26.61 10.38 17.58
C THR A 180 26.73 10.01 16.10
N ALA A 181 25.62 9.94 15.35
CA ALA A 181 25.66 9.71 13.90
C ALA A 181 26.44 10.80 13.13
N LYS A 182 26.47 12.04 13.63
CA LYS A 182 27.27 13.13 13.03
C LYS A 182 28.78 12.89 13.12
N LYS A 183 29.27 12.18 14.14
CA LYS A 183 30.70 11.90 14.35
C LYS A 183 31.31 10.99 13.28
N TYR A 184 30.51 10.14 12.63
CA TYR A 184 30.98 9.21 11.60
C TYR A 184 31.17 9.89 10.24
N THR A 185 32.09 9.42 9.41
CA THR A 185 32.32 9.97 8.05
C THR A 185 31.47 9.29 6.97
N ASP A 186 30.94 8.09 7.25
CA ASP A 186 30.15 7.31 6.29
C ASP A 186 28.83 7.99 5.89
N LYS A 187 28.45 7.82 4.63
CA LYS A 187 27.17 8.31 4.08
C LYS A 187 25.98 7.42 4.44
N LYS A 188 26.21 6.13 4.69
CA LYS A 188 25.18 5.16 5.11
C LYS A 188 25.55 4.69 6.49
N LEU A 189 24.68 4.96 7.46
CA LEU A 189 24.88 4.61 8.86
C LEU A 189 23.75 3.71 9.33
N SER A 190 24.06 2.80 10.24
CA SER A 190 23.10 2.02 10.99
C SER A 190 23.32 2.25 12.48
N GLY A 191 22.26 2.54 13.22
CA GLY A 191 22.28 2.61 14.69
C GLY A 191 21.32 1.58 15.27
N LEU A 192 21.62 1.06 16.46
CA LEU A 192 20.70 0.25 17.25
C LEU A 192 20.35 1.02 18.53
N LEU A 193 19.08 1.26 18.78
CA LEU A 193 18.58 1.85 20.02
C LEU A 193 17.77 0.80 20.77
N ILE A 194 18.25 0.42 21.96
CA ILE A 194 17.56 -0.46 22.90
C ILE A 194 16.74 0.42 23.83
N CYS A 195 15.42 0.31 23.79
CA CYS A 195 14.53 1.10 24.63
C CYS A 195 13.24 0.35 24.91
N ASP A 196 12.44 0.89 25.83
CA ASP A 196 11.10 0.36 26.08
C ASP A 196 10.20 0.47 24.82
N GLU A 197 9.36 -0.54 24.57
CA GLU A 197 8.42 -0.55 23.43
C GLU A 197 7.55 0.72 23.40
N ARG A 198 7.19 1.24 24.58
CA ARG A 198 6.34 2.42 24.73
C ARG A 198 6.90 3.65 24.00
N HIS A 199 8.21 3.70 23.75
CA HIS A 199 8.87 4.80 23.04
C HIS A 199 8.89 4.65 21.50
N PHE A 200 8.49 3.50 20.95
CA PHE A 200 8.69 3.21 19.53
C PHE A 200 7.94 4.15 18.60
N GLU A 201 6.70 4.50 18.94
CA GLU A 201 5.86 5.35 18.11
C GLU A 201 6.37 6.79 18.07
N GLY A 202 6.72 7.36 19.21
CA GLY A 202 7.23 8.72 19.24
C GLY A 202 8.63 8.83 18.60
N PHE A 203 9.50 7.83 18.74
CA PHE A 203 10.74 7.75 17.96
C PHE A 203 10.51 7.66 16.45
N GLU A 204 9.52 6.89 16.00
CA GLU A 204 9.16 6.79 14.57
C GLU A 204 8.65 8.13 14.01
N ASN A 205 7.82 8.83 14.79
CA ASN A 205 7.30 10.15 14.43
C ASN A 205 8.44 11.18 14.30
N ILE A 206 9.33 11.25 15.29
CA ILE A 206 10.48 12.14 15.26
C ILE A 206 11.42 11.79 14.10
N ALA A 207 11.72 10.50 13.90
CA ALA A 207 12.60 10.03 12.83
C ALA A 207 12.07 10.37 11.43
N THR A 208 10.77 10.22 11.20
CA THR A 208 10.11 10.54 9.92
C THR A 208 10.33 12.01 9.55
N ASN A 209 10.15 12.93 10.51
CA ASN A 209 10.39 14.35 10.31
C ASN A 209 11.86 14.70 10.03
N LEU A 210 12.79 13.83 10.43
CA LEU A 210 14.23 14.03 10.32
C LEU A 210 14.87 13.25 9.16
N ASN A 211 14.06 12.60 8.31
CA ASN A 211 14.50 11.71 7.23
C ASN A 211 15.40 10.55 7.71
N VAL A 212 15.14 10.03 8.91
CA VAL A 212 15.79 8.82 9.45
C VAL A 212 14.88 7.63 9.20
N LEU A 213 15.43 6.55 8.62
CA LEU A 213 14.67 5.32 8.40
C LEU A 213 14.64 4.51 9.68
N THR A 214 13.46 4.15 10.17
CA THR A 214 13.30 3.33 11.38
C THR A 214 12.93 1.89 11.03
N GLU A 215 13.32 0.96 11.90
CA GLU A 215 12.86 -0.43 11.87
C GLU A 215 12.66 -0.94 13.30
N GLN A 216 11.44 -1.33 13.64
CA GLN A 216 11.06 -1.77 14.99
C GLN A 216 11.17 -3.30 15.14
N ILE A 217 11.77 -3.73 16.24
CA ILE A 217 11.97 -5.13 16.62
C ILE A 217 11.45 -5.31 18.04
N VAL A 218 10.35 -6.05 18.18
CA VAL A 218 9.68 -6.35 19.46
C VAL A 218 10.04 -7.76 19.90
N ILE A 219 10.23 -7.95 21.20
CA ILE A 219 10.59 -9.22 21.83
C ILE A 219 9.32 -9.88 22.38
N LYS A 220 8.84 -10.91 21.70
CA LYS A 220 7.77 -11.74 22.25
C LYS A 220 8.31 -12.65 23.34
N LYS A 221 7.72 -12.51 24.53
CA LYS A 221 8.05 -13.26 25.75
C LYS A 221 6.99 -14.35 25.96
N ARG A 222 7.38 -15.62 26.07
CA ARG A 222 6.48 -16.74 26.40
C ARG A 222 6.98 -17.46 27.65
N MET A 223 6.14 -17.63 28.67
CA MET A 223 6.55 -18.38 29.87
C MET A 223 6.89 -19.83 29.52
N LEU A 224 8.06 -20.29 29.92
CA LEU A 224 8.39 -21.71 29.93
C LEU A 224 7.82 -22.31 31.22
N VAL A 225 6.62 -22.90 31.16
CA VAL A 225 6.00 -23.60 32.31
C VAL A 225 6.70 -24.95 32.52
N LYS A 226 7.95 -24.93 32.97
CA LYS A 226 8.70 -26.10 33.47
C LYS A 226 9.68 -25.69 34.58
N GLN A 227 9.20 -25.01 35.61
CA GLN A 227 9.86 -24.97 36.92
C GLN A 227 8.83 -24.46 37.93
N GLN A 228 8.27 -25.38 38.72
CA GLN A 228 7.47 -24.99 39.89
C GLN A 228 8.43 -24.34 40.89
N MET A 229 8.35 -23.02 41.06
CA MET A 229 8.77 -22.43 42.32
C MET A 229 7.81 -22.96 43.39
N LEU A 230 8.24 -23.98 44.13
CA LEU A 230 7.54 -24.45 45.32
C LEU A 230 7.73 -23.39 46.41
N LEU A 231 6.76 -22.50 46.56
CA LEU A 231 6.60 -21.70 47.77
C LEU A 231 6.22 -22.67 48.89
N ASN A 232 7.18 -23.04 49.73
CA ASN A 232 6.88 -23.80 50.94
C ASN A 232 6.09 -22.93 51.92
N THR A 233 5.16 -23.54 52.64
CA THR A 233 4.15 -22.94 53.52
C THR A 233 4.69 -22.09 54.70
N ASP A 234 6.01 -22.05 54.84
CA ASP A 234 6.78 -21.42 55.92
C ASP A 234 7.54 -20.17 55.44
N GLY A 235 7.27 -19.70 54.21
CA GLY A 235 7.75 -18.41 53.70
C GLY A 235 9.23 -18.37 53.33
N LYS A 236 9.94 -19.50 53.38
CA LYS A 236 11.33 -19.62 52.90
C LYS A 236 11.34 -20.12 51.45
N ILE A 237 11.99 -19.36 50.58
CA ILE A 237 12.26 -19.74 49.19
C ILE A 237 13.43 -20.72 49.20
N SER A 238 13.19 -21.99 48.85
CA SER A 238 14.27 -22.89 48.43
C SER A 238 14.47 -22.71 46.93
N ILE A 239 15.43 -21.87 46.56
CA ILE A 239 15.94 -21.81 45.18
C ILE A 239 16.73 -23.11 44.99
N ASP A 240 16.25 -23.99 44.12
CA ASP A 240 17.00 -25.19 43.74
C ASP A 240 18.32 -24.74 43.10
N ASP A 241 19.47 -25.27 43.56
CA ASP A 241 20.82 -24.96 43.04
C ASP A 241 20.97 -25.30 41.53
N SER A 242 19.93 -25.87 40.92
CA SER A 242 19.79 -26.16 39.49
C SER A 242 19.29 -24.98 38.64
N ILE A 243 18.89 -23.85 39.25
CA ILE A 243 18.54 -22.62 38.54
C ILE A 243 19.84 -21.95 38.07
N ASP A 244 20.31 -22.34 36.89
CA ASP A 244 21.41 -21.69 36.16
C ASP A 244 21.05 -20.20 35.99
N SER A 245 21.72 -19.35 36.77
CA SER A 245 21.46 -17.92 36.93
C SER A 245 21.56 -17.11 35.64
N GLY A 246 21.91 -17.72 34.50
CA GLY A 246 21.92 -17.10 33.17
C GLY A 246 20.84 -17.56 32.19
N LYS A 247 19.92 -18.46 32.56
CA LYS A 247 18.82 -18.89 31.68
C LYS A 247 17.57 -18.02 31.88
N SER A 248 16.99 -17.54 30.78
CA SER A 248 15.73 -16.78 30.82
C SER A 248 14.59 -17.68 31.30
N MET A 249 13.72 -17.15 32.17
CA MET A 249 12.43 -17.80 32.49
C MET A 249 11.44 -17.76 31.32
N TRP A 250 11.78 -17.03 30.25
CA TRP A 250 10.95 -16.78 29.09
C TRP A 250 11.60 -17.34 27.83
N ASP A 251 10.81 -17.92 26.93
CA ASP A 251 11.21 -18.12 25.55
C ASP A 251 11.01 -16.80 24.78
N LEU A 252 12.12 -16.26 24.27
CA LEU A 252 12.19 -14.96 23.60
C LEU A 252 12.27 -15.12 22.08
N ALA A 253 11.45 -14.35 21.36
CA ALA A 253 11.51 -14.26 19.90
C ALA A 253 11.47 -12.80 19.43
N ALA A 254 12.49 -12.39 18.66
CA ALA A 254 12.52 -11.08 18.01
C ALA A 254 11.63 -11.06 16.77
N ILE A 255 10.67 -10.13 16.73
CA ILE A 255 9.72 -9.99 15.64
C ILE A 255 9.84 -8.59 15.06
N LYS A 256 10.08 -8.54 13.75
CA LYS A 256 10.05 -7.30 12.99
C LYS A 256 8.60 -6.84 12.83
N ILE A 257 8.28 -5.65 13.33
CA ILE A 257 7.00 -5.00 13.05
C ILE A 257 7.07 -4.33 11.68
N LYS A 258 6.08 -4.61 10.82
CA LYS A 258 5.79 -3.83 9.61
C LYS A 258 4.42 -3.19 9.84
N LYS A 259 4.36 -1.92 10.24
CA LYS A 259 3.08 -1.19 10.34
C LYS A 259 2.41 -1.23 8.96
N ALA A 260 1.16 -1.67 8.91
CA ALA A 260 0.39 -1.64 7.67
C ALA A 260 0.25 -0.18 7.24
N ASP A 261 0.45 0.11 5.94
CA ASP A 261 0.26 1.46 5.43
C ASP A 261 -1.21 1.84 5.59
N THR A 262 -1.52 2.69 6.57
CA THR A 262 -2.89 3.14 6.90
C THR A 262 -3.37 4.27 5.99
N SER A 263 -2.59 4.65 4.97
CA SER A 263 -2.97 5.70 4.03
C SER A 263 -4.09 5.25 3.11
N ASP A 264 -5.12 6.09 2.96
CA ASP A 264 -6.25 5.82 2.07
C ASP A 264 -5.80 5.56 0.63
N LYS A 265 -6.41 4.58 -0.02
CA LYS A 265 -6.24 4.33 -1.46
C LYS A 265 -7.11 5.29 -2.24
N ILE A 266 -6.47 6.28 -2.85
CA ILE A 266 -7.14 7.33 -3.60
C ILE A 266 -7.06 7.00 -5.10
N CYS A 267 -8.22 6.90 -5.75
CA CYS A 267 -8.34 6.84 -7.21
C CYS A 267 -8.77 8.20 -7.75
N TYR A 268 -7.92 8.85 -8.55
CA TYR A 268 -8.32 10.00 -9.35
C TYR A 268 -8.87 9.50 -10.69
N PHE A 269 -10.18 9.58 -10.85
CA PHE A 269 -10.88 9.16 -12.06
C PHE A 269 -11.00 10.34 -13.03
N PHE A 270 -10.13 10.36 -14.04
CA PHE A 270 -10.09 11.36 -15.10
C PHE A 270 -11.04 10.94 -16.21
N ASP A 271 -12.18 11.61 -16.28
CA ASP A 271 -13.22 11.34 -17.26
C ASP A 271 -13.26 12.47 -18.30
N THR A 272 -13.30 12.09 -19.58
CA THR A 272 -13.40 13.06 -20.68
C THR A 272 -14.81 13.61 -20.87
N ASP A 273 -15.82 12.96 -20.29
CA ASP A 273 -17.22 13.34 -20.41
C ASP A 273 -17.59 14.50 -19.47
N GLU A 274 -18.72 15.16 -19.76
CA GLU A 274 -19.22 16.28 -18.97
C GLU A 274 -19.51 15.89 -17.52
N MET A 275 -19.99 14.65 -17.34
CA MET A 275 -20.24 14.02 -16.06
C MET A 275 -19.44 12.73 -16.01
N ALA A 276 -18.73 12.50 -14.90
CA ALA A 276 -17.99 11.28 -14.71
C ALA A 276 -18.94 10.07 -14.60
N SER A 277 -18.57 8.96 -15.26
CA SER A 277 -19.35 7.72 -15.29
C SER A 277 -19.61 7.14 -13.90
N PRO A 278 -20.89 7.05 -13.45
CA PRO A 278 -21.21 6.41 -12.16
C PRO A 278 -20.87 4.93 -12.12
N PHE A 279 -20.88 4.26 -13.28
CA PHE A 279 -20.52 2.85 -13.41
C PHE A 279 -19.07 2.61 -12.99
N ASP A 280 -18.16 3.41 -13.53
CA ASP A 280 -16.72 3.31 -13.28
C ASP A 280 -16.37 3.70 -11.84
N ILE A 281 -17.07 4.70 -11.28
CA ILE A 281 -16.94 5.11 -9.88
C ILE A 281 -17.34 3.96 -8.93
N ASN A 282 -18.50 3.34 -9.15
CA ASN A 282 -18.97 2.22 -8.33
C ASN A 282 -18.00 1.03 -8.42
N MET A 283 -17.57 0.66 -9.62
CA MET A 283 -16.61 -0.44 -9.79
C MET A 283 -15.28 -0.17 -9.10
N ALA A 284 -14.80 1.08 -9.09
CA ALA A 284 -13.59 1.43 -8.36
C ALA A 284 -13.78 1.23 -6.83
N TYR A 285 -14.87 1.70 -6.24
CA TYR A 285 -15.17 1.44 -4.83
C TYR A 285 -15.27 -0.05 -4.52
N ASP A 286 -16.04 -0.81 -5.30
CA ASP A 286 -16.22 -2.26 -5.13
C ASP A 286 -14.90 -3.04 -5.27
N SER A 287 -13.91 -2.46 -5.96
CA SER A 287 -12.58 -3.04 -6.15
C SER A 287 -11.61 -2.77 -4.99
N GLY A 288 -12.00 -1.94 -4.01
CA GLY A 288 -11.25 -1.72 -2.77
C GLY A 288 -10.44 -0.42 -2.72
N PHE A 289 -10.82 0.58 -3.51
CA PHE A 289 -10.39 1.97 -3.29
C PHE A 289 -11.18 2.59 -2.14
N ASP A 290 -10.51 3.33 -1.26
CA ASP A 290 -11.13 3.96 -0.10
C ASP A 290 -11.78 5.29 -0.49
N VAL A 291 -11.20 6.00 -1.48
CA VAL A 291 -11.72 7.26 -2.02
C VAL A 291 -11.59 7.27 -3.54
N VAL A 292 -12.68 7.57 -4.24
CA VAL A 292 -12.70 7.80 -5.69
C VAL A 292 -13.07 9.26 -5.96
N ILE A 293 -12.16 10.00 -6.57
CA ILE A 293 -12.29 11.42 -6.90
C ILE A 293 -12.61 11.55 -8.39
N PRO A 294 -13.87 11.79 -8.79
CA PRO A 294 -14.21 12.03 -10.18
C PRO A 294 -13.77 13.42 -10.63
N VAL A 295 -13.05 13.48 -11.75
CA VAL A 295 -12.63 14.72 -12.41
C VAL A 295 -13.22 14.71 -13.82
N PRO A 296 -14.44 15.27 -14.00
CA PRO A 296 -15.09 15.33 -15.30
C PRO A 296 -14.47 16.42 -16.20
N ASN A 297 -14.85 16.43 -17.48
CA ASN A 297 -14.35 17.37 -18.49
C ASN A 297 -12.82 17.45 -18.52
N MET A 298 -12.16 16.31 -18.27
CA MET A 298 -10.72 16.24 -18.21
C MET A 298 -10.15 16.37 -19.62
N ARG A 299 -9.09 17.16 -19.73
CA ARG A 299 -8.39 17.41 -20.99
C ARG A 299 -6.89 17.26 -20.80
N ALA A 300 -6.21 16.83 -21.85
CA ALA A 300 -4.78 16.58 -21.82
C ALA A 300 -3.98 17.80 -21.34
N ASP A 301 -4.34 19.03 -21.70
CA ASP A 301 -3.63 20.24 -21.25
C ASP A 301 -3.67 20.48 -19.74
N LYS A 302 -4.70 20.01 -19.03
CA LYS A 302 -4.83 20.16 -17.57
C LYS A 302 -4.07 19.10 -16.77
N VAL A 303 -3.72 17.97 -17.41
CA VAL A 303 -3.10 16.80 -16.76
C VAL A 303 -1.85 17.12 -15.95
N PRO A 304 -0.82 17.83 -16.49
CA PRO A 304 0.45 17.93 -15.80
C PRO A 304 0.35 18.58 -14.42
N LYS A 305 -0.44 19.66 -14.31
CA LYS A 305 -0.66 20.36 -13.06
C LYS A 305 -1.40 19.49 -12.04
N LEU A 306 -2.52 18.88 -12.45
CA LEU A 306 -3.34 18.07 -11.55
C LEU A 306 -2.62 16.81 -11.06
N VAL A 307 -1.85 16.16 -11.93
CA VAL A 307 -1.05 14.99 -11.53
C VAL A 307 0.03 15.40 -10.53
N GLN A 308 0.74 16.51 -10.76
CA GLN A 308 1.76 17.01 -9.83
C GLN A 308 1.17 17.37 -8.46
N ASP A 309 0.04 18.09 -8.43
CA ASP A 309 -0.65 18.45 -7.19
C ASP A 309 -1.07 17.20 -6.40
N ALA A 310 -1.55 16.16 -7.08
CA ALA A 310 -1.96 14.89 -6.46
C ALA A 310 -0.79 14.05 -5.94
N ILE A 311 0.34 13.98 -6.65
CA ILE A 311 1.47 13.14 -6.24
C ILE A 311 2.37 13.82 -5.19
N PHE A 312 2.51 15.15 -5.21
CA PHE A 312 3.34 15.88 -4.23
C PHE A 312 2.63 16.20 -2.92
N SER A 313 1.30 16.13 -2.88
CA SER A 313 0.53 16.30 -1.64
C SER A 313 0.56 15.06 -0.73
N ARG A 314 1.20 13.96 -1.14
CA ARG A 314 1.31 12.72 -0.38
C ARG A 314 2.76 12.22 -0.28
N LYS A 315 3.05 11.41 0.74
CA LYS A 315 4.36 10.75 0.90
C LYS A 315 4.68 9.86 -0.32
N PRO A 316 5.96 9.67 -0.69
CA PRO A 316 6.35 8.72 -1.72
C PRO A 316 5.73 7.33 -1.47
N ASN A 317 5.30 6.64 -2.54
CA ASN A 317 4.60 5.35 -2.49
C ASN A 317 3.26 5.33 -1.73
N ALA A 318 2.66 6.49 -1.43
CA ALA A 318 1.27 6.52 -0.95
C ALA A 318 0.34 5.84 -1.98
N PRO A 319 -0.71 5.11 -1.54
CA PRO A 319 -1.60 4.42 -2.46
C PRO A 319 -2.49 5.42 -3.24
N THR A 320 -2.00 5.84 -4.40
CA THR A 320 -2.70 6.72 -5.33
C THR A 320 -2.78 6.03 -6.69
N THR A 321 -3.89 6.14 -7.41
CA THR A 321 -4.07 5.60 -8.76
C THR A 321 -4.72 6.63 -9.66
N PHE A 322 -4.27 6.74 -10.91
CA PHE A 322 -5.01 7.49 -11.94
C PHE A 322 -5.79 6.52 -12.83
N PHE A 323 -7.09 6.73 -12.97
CA PHE A 323 -7.93 5.96 -13.88
C PHE A 323 -8.45 6.88 -14.97
N ILE A 324 -8.11 6.59 -16.23
CA ILE A 324 -8.54 7.36 -17.40
C ILE A 324 -9.76 6.69 -18.04
N GLY A 325 -10.88 7.41 -18.05
CA GLY A 325 -12.16 6.99 -18.60
C GLY A 325 -12.76 7.96 -19.64
N GLY A 326 -14.07 7.83 -19.84
CA GLY A 326 -14.88 8.70 -20.69
C GLY A 326 -15.02 8.30 -22.15
N SER A 327 -15.97 8.94 -22.84
CA SER A 327 -16.38 8.58 -24.19
C SER A 327 -15.44 9.06 -25.29
N ASN A 328 -14.66 10.12 -25.06
CA ASN A 328 -13.69 10.63 -26.02
C ASN A 328 -12.36 9.87 -25.88
N VAL A 329 -12.29 8.69 -26.50
CA VAL A 329 -11.12 7.82 -26.40
C VAL A 329 -9.84 8.46 -26.95
N ILE A 330 -9.91 9.28 -28.00
CA ILE A 330 -8.73 9.98 -28.54
C ILE A 330 -8.15 10.94 -27.50
N GLU A 331 -9.02 11.67 -26.79
CA GLU A 331 -8.58 12.54 -25.71
C GLU A 331 -8.11 11.75 -24.48
N GLY A 332 -8.77 10.63 -24.15
CA GLY A 332 -8.34 9.69 -23.12
C GLY A 332 -6.91 9.18 -23.33
N GLU A 333 -6.56 8.79 -24.55
CA GLU A 333 -5.19 8.37 -24.89
C GLU A 333 -4.15 9.50 -24.72
N LYS A 334 -4.52 10.74 -25.08
CA LYS A 334 -3.65 11.90 -24.85
C LYS A 334 -3.48 12.19 -23.36
N ILE A 335 -4.55 12.05 -22.58
CA ILE A 335 -4.52 12.18 -21.12
C ILE A 335 -3.59 11.14 -20.54
N ALA A 336 -3.76 9.86 -20.87
CA ALA A 336 -2.92 8.77 -20.41
C ALA A 336 -1.43 9.02 -20.70
N LYS A 337 -1.09 9.40 -21.94
CA LYS A 337 0.29 9.76 -22.33
C LYS A 337 0.85 10.90 -21.47
N LYS A 338 0.04 11.91 -21.15
CA LYS A 338 0.48 13.02 -20.29
C LYS A 338 0.56 12.67 -18.82
N VAL A 339 -0.33 11.82 -18.30
CA VAL A 339 -0.24 11.30 -16.93
C VAL A 339 1.09 10.59 -16.77
N LEU A 340 1.39 9.63 -17.65
CA LEU A 340 2.62 8.85 -17.62
C LEU A 340 3.90 9.70 -17.73
N LYS A 341 3.87 10.81 -18.46
CA LYS A 341 4.97 11.79 -18.56
C LYS A 341 5.09 12.70 -17.35
N SER A 342 4.02 12.88 -16.57
CA SER A 342 3.99 13.76 -15.40
C SER A 342 4.40 13.05 -14.11
N LEU A 343 4.46 11.72 -14.11
CA LEU A 343 5.00 10.93 -12.99
C LEU A 343 6.52 11.06 -12.93
N VAL A 344 7.05 11.36 -11.74
CA VAL A 344 8.48 11.56 -11.50
C VAL A 344 8.94 10.72 -10.30
N PRO A 345 10.08 10.00 -10.39
CA PRO A 345 10.61 9.28 -9.23
C PRO A 345 10.95 10.23 -8.06
N PRO A 346 10.70 9.88 -6.79
CA PRO A 346 10.09 8.64 -6.28
C PRO A 346 8.54 8.67 -6.20
N PHE A 347 7.89 9.70 -6.75
CA PHE A 347 6.44 9.92 -6.74
C PHE A 347 5.75 9.25 -7.93
N GLU A 348 5.85 7.92 -7.97
CA GLU A 348 5.25 7.11 -9.03
C GLU A 348 4.01 6.36 -8.54
N CYS A 349 3.02 6.21 -9.42
CA CYS A 349 1.77 5.53 -9.12
C CYS A 349 1.24 4.70 -10.29
N PRO A 350 0.35 3.72 -10.02
CA PRO A 350 -0.37 2.99 -11.05
C PRO A 350 -1.30 3.88 -11.88
N VAL A 351 -1.41 3.55 -13.17
CA VAL A 351 -2.27 4.22 -14.14
C VAL A 351 -3.11 3.19 -14.89
N ILE A 352 -4.43 3.33 -14.85
CA ILE A 352 -5.40 2.51 -15.58
C ILE A 352 -5.88 3.29 -16.79
N ILE A 353 -5.84 2.67 -17.97
CA ILE A 353 -6.28 3.27 -19.22
C ILE A 353 -7.40 2.41 -19.79
N ASP A 354 -8.64 2.86 -19.70
CA ASP A 354 -9.78 2.15 -20.30
C ASP A 354 -10.92 3.09 -20.70
N PRO A 355 -10.68 4.09 -21.58
CA PRO A 355 -11.72 5.04 -21.96
C PRO A 355 -12.87 4.30 -22.64
N ARG A 356 -14.06 4.44 -22.05
CA ARG A 356 -15.32 3.78 -22.41
C ARG A 356 -15.25 2.24 -22.50
N GLY A 357 -14.36 1.61 -21.73
CA GLY A 357 -14.17 0.16 -21.79
C GLY A 357 -13.49 -0.32 -23.08
N SER A 358 -12.82 0.58 -23.82
CA SER A 358 -12.24 0.24 -25.13
C SER A 358 -11.14 -0.82 -25.04
N HIS A 359 -10.30 -0.76 -24.00
CA HIS A 359 -9.21 -1.70 -23.78
C HIS A 359 -9.75 -3.04 -23.28
N THR A 360 -10.63 -3.01 -22.27
CA THR A 360 -11.20 -4.23 -21.69
C THR A 360 -12.13 -4.95 -22.64
N THR A 361 -12.95 -4.22 -23.42
CA THR A 361 -13.84 -4.83 -24.42
C THR A 361 -13.03 -5.46 -25.56
N ALA A 362 -12.06 -4.73 -26.13
CA ALA A 362 -11.23 -5.28 -27.21
C ALA A 362 -10.45 -6.52 -26.74
N SER A 363 -9.90 -6.46 -25.53
CA SER A 363 -9.21 -7.58 -24.89
C SER A 363 -10.14 -8.79 -24.72
N ALA A 364 -11.37 -8.58 -24.25
CA ALA A 364 -12.36 -9.64 -24.12
C ALA A 364 -12.75 -10.24 -25.48
N VAL A 365 -12.93 -9.43 -26.53
CA VAL A 365 -13.22 -9.91 -27.90
C VAL A 365 -12.16 -10.89 -28.37
N VAL A 366 -10.89 -10.49 -28.29
CA VAL A 366 -9.78 -11.31 -28.78
C VAL A 366 -9.60 -12.55 -27.91
N ALA A 367 -9.67 -12.41 -26.58
CA ALA A 367 -9.48 -13.52 -25.64
C ALA A 367 -10.60 -14.57 -25.76
N MET A 368 -11.86 -14.15 -25.81
CA MET A 368 -13.00 -15.05 -25.95
C MET A 368 -13.02 -15.72 -27.33
N THR A 369 -12.63 -15.00 -28.38
CA THR A 369 -12.46 -15.59 -29.72
C THR A 369 -11.42 -16.70 -29.68
N LEU A 370 -10.24 -16.45 -29.09
CA LEU A 370 -9.17 -17.44 -28.98
C LEU A 370 -9.60 -18.66 -28.15
N ASP A 371 -10.26 -18.46 -27.02
CA ASP A 371 -10.72 -19.56 -26.16
C ASP A 371 -11.74 -20.47 -26.86
N ILE A 372 -12.75 -19.88 -27.50
CA ILE A 372 -13.77 -20.63 -28.22
C ILE A 372 -13.17 -21.31 -29.45
N ALA A 373 -12.31 -20.62 -30.20
CA ALA A 373 -11.59 -21.18 -31.35
C ALA A 373 -10.80 -22.44 -30.94
N SER A 374 -10.09 -22.36 -29.82
CA SER A 374 -9.27 -23.47 -29.31
C SER A 374 -10.15 -24.61 -28.77
N ARG A 375 -11.01 -24.33 -27.78
CA ARG A 375 -11.77 -25.35 -27.04
C ARG A 375 -12.91 -25.97 -27.82
N LYS A 376 -13.57 -25.22 -28.72
CA LYS A 376 -14.76 -25.68 -29.44
C LYS A 376 -14.49 -25.99 -30.91
N HIS A 377 -13.40 -25.48 -31.46
CA HIS A 377 -13.19 -25.52 -32.90
C HIS A 377 -11.82 -26.03 -33.35
N GLY A 378 -10.91 -26.37 -32.43
CA GLY A 378 -9.60 -26.96 -32.72
C GLY A 378 -8.59 -26.00 -33.33
N ILE A 379 -8.84 -24.69 -33.26
CA ILE A 379 -7.94 -23.63 -33.72
C ILE A 379 -7.16 -23.15 -32.50
N ILE A 380 -5.97 -23.70 -32.29
CA ILE A 380 -5.16 -23.48 -31.08
C ILE A 380 -4.66 -22.02 -31.00
N GLU A 381 -4.35 -21.43 -32.14
CA GLU A 381 -3.76 -20.09 -32.26
C GLU A 381 -4.44 -19.30 -33.39
N LEU A 382 -4.36 -17.97 -33.32
CA LEU A 382 -4.89 -17.08 -34.37
C LEU A 382 -3.85 -16.72 -35.43
N GLU A 383 -2.64 -17.27 -35.37
CA GLU A 383 -1.57 -16.98 -36.33
C GLU A 383 -2.00 -17.40 -37.75
N ASN A 384 -1.75 -16.52 -38.73
CA ASN A 384 -2.16 -16.67 -40.14
C ASN A 384 -3.67 -16.81 -40.38
N LYS A 385 -4.52 -16.60 -39.37
CA LYS A 385 -5.98 -16.61 -39.51
C LYS A 385 -6.48 -15.27 -40.02
N LYS A 386 -7.44 -15.29 -40.95
CA LYS A 386 -8.03 -14.07 -41.49
C LYS A 386 -9.09 -13.55 -40.52
N ILE A 387 -8.84 -12.35 -40.00
CA ILE A 387 -9.73 -11.65 -39.05
C ILE A 387 -10.23 -10.38 -39.72
N VAL A 388 -11.55 -10.32 -39.94
CA VAL A 388 -12.24 -9.15 -40.52
C VAL A 388 -12.92 -8.38 -39.40
N ILE A 389 -12.44 -7.16 -39.17
CA ILE A 389 -12.91 -6.28 -38.11
C ILE A 389 -13.74 -5.16 -38.73
N PHE A 390 -15.05 -5.18 -38.53
CA PHE A 390 -15.94 -4.13 -38.99
C PHE A 390 -16.05 -3.00 -37.96
N GLY A 391 -15.66 -1.80 -38.37
CA GLY A 391 -15.62 -0.59 -37.57
C GLY A 391 -14.20 -0.02 -37.44
N ALA A 392 -14.09 1.31 -37.32
CA ALA A 392 -12.84 2.03 -37.10
C ALA A 392 -12.80 2.75 -35.71
N GLY A 393 -13.73 2.39 -34.84
CA GLY A 393 -13.85 2.94 -33.49
C GLY A 393 -12.77 2.43 -32.52
N PRO A 394 -12.75 2.94 -31.29
CA PRO A 394 -11.71 2.63 -30.30
C PRO A 394 -11.52 1.13 -30.01
N VAL A 395 -12.62 0.39 -29.82
CA VAL A 395 -12.58 -1.07 -29.59
C VAL A 395 -11.94 -1.77 -30.78
N ALA A 396 -12.32 -1.40 -32.00
CA ALA A 396 -11.79 -1.98 -33.23
C ALA A 396 -10.28 -1.72 -33.41
N ARG A 397 -9.82 -0.51 -33.06
CA ARG A 397 -8.40 -0.14 -33.12
C ARG A 397 -7.55 -1.02 -32.22
N ILE A 398 -7.95 -1.20 -30.95
CA ILE A 398 -7.23 -2.04 -29.99
C ILE A 398 -7.33 -3.52 -30.37
N ALA A 399 -8.50 -3.98 -30.82
CA ALA A 399 -8.67 -5.35 -31.29
C ALA A 399 -7.77 -5.65 -32.50
N ALA A 400 -7.62 -4.69 -33.41
CA ALA A 400 -6.71 -4.81 -34.55
C ALA A 400 -5.24 -4.88 -34.11
N ILE A 401 -4.82 -4.07 -33.14
CA ILE A 401 -3.47 -4.14 -32.56
C ILE A 401 -3.23 -5.52 -31.92
N LEU A 402 -4.16 -6.00 -31.08
CA LEU A 402 -4.04 -7.30 -30.43
C LEU A 402 -3.98 -8.45 -31.45
N SER A 403 -4.87 -8.43 -32.45
CA SER A 403 -4.91 -9.39 -33.57
C SER A 403 -3.60 -9.41 -34.35
N ALA A 404 -3.07 -8.24 -34.69
CA ALA A 404 -1.80 -8.12 -35.41
C ALA A 404 -0.62 -8.67 -34.59
N LYS A 405 -0.61 -8.44 -33.26
CA LYS A 405 0.41 -8.98 -32.35
C LYS A 405 0.31 -10.50 -32.16
N LEU A 406 -0.89 -11.07 -32.34
CA LEU A 406 -1.10 -12.51 -32.42
C LEU A 406 -0.78 -13.09 -33.81
N LYS A 407 -0.19 -12.28 -34.69
CA LYS A 407 0.24 -12.64 -36.05
C LYS A 407 -0.91 -13.10 -36.96
N SER A 408 -2.11 -12.60 -36.71
CA SER A 408 -3.27 -12.86 -37.56
C SER A 408 -3.24 -11.99 -38.82
N ASP A 409 -3.86 -12.47 -39.90
CA ASP A 409 -4.08 -11.65 -41.10
C ASP A 409 -5.25 -10.69 -40.86
N THR A 410 -4.92 -9.47 -40.44
CA THR A 410 -5.86 -8.52 -39.81
C THR A 410 -6.36 -7.49 -40.81
N TYR A 411 -7.68 -7.42 -40.98
CA TYR A 411 -8.37 -6.47 -41.85
C TYR A 411 -9.24 -5.53 -41.02
N LEU A 412 -8.90 -4.24 -41.01
CA LEU A 412 -9.70 -3.19 -40.37
C LEU A 412 -10.60 -2.53 -41.43
N VAL A 413 -11.91 -2.65 -41.25
CA VAL A 413 -12.89 -2.29 -42.27
C VAL A 413 -13.72 -1.09 -41.85
N GLU A 414 -13.62 0.00 -42.62
CA GLU A 414 -14.51 1.15 -42.50
C GLU A 414 -15.78 0.89 -43.32
N THR A 415 -16.94 0.96 -42.65
CA THR A 415 -18.25 0.64 -43.21
C THR A 415 -19.14 1.86 -43.39
N TRP A 416 -18.73 3.02 -42.88
CA TRP A 416 -19.51 4.25 -42.99
C TRP A 416 -19.32 4.88 -44.36
N GLU A 417 -20.42 5.15 -45.07
CA GLU A 417 -20.40 5.73 -46.42
C GLU A 417 -19.68 7.07 -46.51
N LYS A 418 -19.65 7.84 -45.42
CA LYS A 418 -18.93 9.12 -45.34
C LYS A 418 -17.44 8.97 -45.00
N GLY A 419 -16.99 7.77 -44.69
CA GLY A 419 -15.58 7.46 -44.54
C GLY A 419 -14.83 7.48 -45.87
N SER A 420 -13.53 7.21 -45.83
CA SER A 420 -12.73 7.13 -47.06
C SER A 420 -11.67 6.04 -46.96
N LYS A 421 -11.28 5.49 -48.12
CA LYS A 421 -10.18 4.54 -48.22
C LYS A 421 -8.87 5.10 -47.64
N GLU A 422 -8.55 6.34 -47.95
CA GLU A 422 -7.35 7.01 -47.44
C GLU A 422 -7.35 7.11 -45.91
N SER A 423 -8.50 7.37 -45.29
CA SER A 423 -8.60 7.48 -43.83
C SER A 423 -8.36 6.15 -43.12
N VAL A 424 -8.94 5.05 -43.61
CA VAL A 424 -8.77 3.72 -43.02
C VAL A 424 -7.38 3.14 -43.31
N ASP A 425 -6.80 3.42 -44.49
CA ASP A 425 -5.42 3.03 -44.81
C ASP A 425 -4.41 3.76 -43.91
N THR A 426 -4.60 5.07 -43.70
CA THR A 426 -3.77 5.86 -42.78
C THR A 426 -3.85 5.33 -41.36
N LEU A 427 -5.08 5.10 -40.87
CA LEU A 427 -5.32 4.53 -39.55
C LEU A 427 -4.66 3.16 -39.40
N ALA A 428 -4.82 2.26 -40.36
CA ALA A 428 -4.21 0.93 -40.32
C ALA A 428 -2.68 1.00 -40.26
N ASN A 429 -2.05 1.93 -40.99
CA ASN A 429 -0.60 2.15 -40.93
C ASN A 429 -0.15 2.70 -39.57
N GLU A 430 -0.92 3.61 -38.97
CA GLU A 430 -0.64 4.13 -37.61
C GLU A 430 -0.72 3.02 -36.56
N LEU A 431 -1.80 2.22 -36.59
CA LEU A 431 -1.99 1.10 -35.66
C LEU A 431 -0.93 0.02 -35.85
N THR A 432 -0.48 -0.23 -37.08
CA THR A 432 0.62 -1.17 -37.35
C THR A 432 1.91 -0.70 -36.67
N LYS A 433 2.23 0.60 -36.76
CA LYS A 433 3.39 1.18 -36.05
C LYS A 433 3.24 1.07 -34.53
N GLU A 434 2.03 1.28 -34.02
CA GLU A 434 1.74 1.17 -32.59
C GLU A 434 1.84 -0.28 -32.07
N ALA A 435 1.45 -1.26 -32.89
CA ALA A 435 1.51 -2.67 -32.55
C ALA A 435 2.95 -3.19 -32.35
N GLY A 436 3.93 -2.56 -33.02
CA GLY A 436 5.36 -2.87 -32.93
C GLY A 436 5.87 -3.72 -34.10
N GLU A 437 7.20 -3.89 -34.17
CA GLU A 437 7.88 -4.53 -35.31
C GLU A 437 7.57 -6.03 -35.47
N ASP A 438 7.24 -6.71 -34.37
CA ASP A 438 6.92 -8.15 -34.37
C ASP A 438 5.46 -8.45 -34.79
N ALA A 439 4.63 -7.42 -35.02
CA ALA A 439 3.23 -7.57 -35.40
C ALA A 439 3.05 -7.69 -36.92
N THR A 440 1.99 -8.36 -37.37
CA THR A 440 1.60 -8.37 -38.79
C THR A 440 1.06 -7.01 -39.21
N LYS A 441 1.17 -6.71 -40.52
CA LYS A 441 0.62 -5.47 -41.07
C LYS A 441 -0.91 -5.49 -41.01
N ILE A 442 -1.52 -4.47 -40.40
CA ILE A 442 -2.97 -4.26 -40.43
C ILE A 442 -3.34 -3.70 -41.81
N LYS A 443 -4.35 -4.30 -42.45
CA LYS A 443 -4.83 -3.89 -43.77
C LYS A 443 -6.10 -3.04 -43.62
N GLY A 444 -6.05 -1.78 -44.02
CA GLY A 444 -7.23 -0.91 -44.10
C GLY A 444 -8.09 -1.28 -45.31
N ILE A 445 -9.40 -1.39 -45.12
CA ILE A 445 -10.36 -1.67 -46.20
C ILE A 445 -11.54 -0.71 -46.08
N PHE A 446 -11.94 -0.11 -47.18
CA PHE A 446 -13.17 0.65 -47.27
C PHE A 446 -14.24 -0.21 -47.93
N ALA A 447 -15.29 -0.56 -47.18
CA ALA A 447 -16.38 -1.42 -47.64
C ALA A 447 -17.74 -0.86 -47.15
N PRO A 448 -18.18 0.29 -47.70
CA PRO A 448 -19.45 0.90 -47.30
C PRO A 448 -20.67 0.06 -47.70
N THR A 449 -20.57 -0.73 -48.77
CA THR A 449 -21.71 -1.51 -49.27
C THR A 449 -21.72 -2.95 -48.74
N VAL A 450 -22.92 -3.52 -48.57
CA VAL A 450 -23.10 -4.93 -48.16
C VAL A 450 -22.35 -5.90 -49.09
N LYS A 451 -22.28 -5.61 -50.39
CA LYS A 451 -21.58 -6.45 -51.37
C LYS A 451 -20.08 -6.53 -51.09
N GLU A 452 -19.45 -5.41 -50.77
CA GLU A 452 -18.02 -5.36 -50.42
C GLU A 452 -17.76 -6.03 -49.08
N ARG A 453 -18.67 -5.84 -48.10
CA ARG A 453 -18.61 -6.53 -46.79
C ARG A 453 -18.70 -8.05 -46.93
N ILE A 454 -19.53 -8.55 -47.84
CA ILE A 454 -19.58 -9.99 -48.18
C ILE A 454 -18.26 -10.43 -48.79
N GLU A 455 -17.74 -9.70 -49.78
CA GLU A 455 -16.54 -10.09 -50.53
C GLU A 455 -15.33 -10.29 -49.60
N ILE A 456 -15.08 -9.34 -48.69
CA ILE A 456 -13.96 -9.42 -47.75
C ILE A 456 -14.12 -10.53 -46.71
N SER A 457 -15.36 -10.95 -46.44
CA SER A 457 -15.71 -11.92 -45.39
C SER A 457 -15.79 -13.37 -45.88
N LYS A 458 -15.74 -13.63 -47.19
CA LYS A 458 -15.92 -14.98 -47.76
C LYS A 458 -14.94 -16.01 -47.20
N ASP A 459 -13.67 -15.64 -47.18
CA ASP A 459 -12.51 -16.42 -46.73
C ASP A 459 -12.08 -16.08 -45.29
N ALA A 460 -12.87 -15.28 -44.56
CA ALA A 460 -12.58 -15.00 -43.16
C ALA A 460 -12.77 -16.23 -42.28
N ASP A 461 -11.84 -16.47 -41.35
CA ASP A 461 -12.01 -17.41 -40.24
C ASP A 461 -12.82 -16.76 -39.12
N PHE A 462 -12.57 -15.48 -38.87
CA PHE A 462 -13.18 -14.69 -37.79
C PHE A 462 -13.75 -13.37 -38.30
N ILE A 463 -14.92 -12.99 -37.82
CA ILE A 463 -15.55 -11.70 -38.13
C ILE A 463 -15.93 -11.00 -36.83
N TRP A 464 -15.41 -9.80 -36.59
CA TRP A 464 -15.74 -8.99 -35.42
C TRP A 464 -16.54 -7.75 -35.84
N SER A 465 -17.80 -7.71 -35.47
CA SER A 465 -18.67 -6.53 -35.60
C SER A 465 -18.45 -5.62 -34.39
N LEU A 466 -17.60 -4.61 -34.56
CA LEU A 466 -17.20 -3.64 -33.54
C LEU A 466 -17.64 -2.20 -33.91
N ALA A 467 -18.75 -2.10 -34.66
CA ALA A 467 -19.33 -0.86 -35.13
C ALA A 467 -20.13 -0.13 -34.04
N ALA A 468 -20.65 1.05 -34.39
CA ALA A 468 -21.49 1.84 -33.50
C ALA A 468 -22.78 1.10 -33.13
N ALA A 469 -23.36 1.45 -31.98
CA ALA A 469 -24.60 0.86 -31.49
C ALA A 469 -25.76 1.10 -32.48
N GLY A 470 -26.60 0.07 -32.66
CA GLY A 470 -27.75 0.10 -33.58
C GLY A 470 -27.39 0.09 -35.07
N VAL A 471 -26.16 -0.27 -35.44
CA VAL A 471 -25.72 -0.34 -36.85
C VAL A 471 -25.63 -1.79 -37.30
N GLU A 472 -26.41 -2.16 -38.32
CA GLU A 472 -26.35 -3.47 -38.97
C GLU A 472 -25.21 -3.53 -40.02
N ILE A 473 -24.32 -4.50 -39.85
CA ILE A 473 -23.14 -4.72 -40.71
C ILE A 473 -23.38 -5.89 -41.66
N LEU A 474 -23.85 -7.02 -41.17
CA LEU A 474 -24.12 -8.21 -41.98
C LEU A 474 -25.61 -8.57 -41.90
N PRO A 475 -26.45 -8.09 -42.85
CA PRO A 475 -27.86 -8.47 -42.90
C PRO A 475 -28.01 -9.95 -43.24
N ALA A 476 -29.23 -10.50 -43.08
CA ALA A 476 -29.53 -11.90 -43.38
C ALA A 476 -29.06 -12.33 -44.79
N THR A 477 -29.24 -11.45 -45.79
CA THR A 477 -28.83 -11.70 -47.18
C THR A 477 -27.31 -11.82 -47.36
N ALA A 478 -26.52 -11.19 -46.48
CA ALA A 478 -25.08 -11.34 -46.42
C ALA A 478 -24.70 -12.64 -45.71
N CYS A 479 -25.27 -12.89 -44.53
CA CYS A 479 -24.99 -14.08 -43.73
C CYS A 479 -25.28 -15.38 -44.49
N GLN A 480 -26.38 -15.45 -45.25
CA GLN A 480 -26.72 -16.61 -46.09
C GLN A 480 -25.73 -16.89 -47.23
N LYS A 481 -24.93 -15.89 -47.64
CA LYS A 481 -23.91 -16.05 -48.70
C LYS A 481 -22.54 -16.40 -48.15
N LEU A 482 -22.34 -16.27 -46.84
CA LEU A 482 -21.10 -16.70 -46.18
C LEU A 482 -21.15 -18.22 -46.01
N MET A 483 -20.08 -18.88 -46.45
CA MET A 483 -19.94 -20.33 -46.38
C MET A 483 -18.71 -20.71 -45.56
N GLY A 484 -18.67 -21.95 -45.10
CA GLY A 484 -17.57 -22.48 -44.31
C GLY A 484 -17.63 -22.06 -42.84
N LYS A 485 -16.71 -22.63 -42.05
CA LYS A 485 -16.68 -22.45 -40.61
C LYS A 485 -16.20 -21.04 -40.24
N LYS A 486 -17.03 -20.27 -39.55
CA LYS A 486 -16.76 -18.88 -39.13
C LYS A 486 -17.15 -18.69 -37.68
N ILE A 487 -16.31 -17.98 -36.94
CA ILE A 487 -16.65 -17.53 -35.58
C ILE A 487 -16.84 -16.02 -35.64
N VAL A 488 -18.00 -15.56 -35.19
CA VAL A 488 -18.40 -14.16 -35.31
C VAL A 488 -18.68 -13.56 -33.95
N VAL A 489 -18.26 -12.31 -33.75
CA VAL A 489 -18.47 -11.55 -32.51
C VAL A 489 -19.25 -10.30 -32.82
N ASP A 490 -20.25 -10.00 -32.01
CA ASP A 490 -20.94 -8.71 -32.03
C ASP A 490 -21.01 -8.10 -30.63
N ILE A 491 -20.50 -6.87 -30.49
CA ILE A 491 -20.51 -6.13 -29.22
C ILE A 491 -21.76 -5.27 -29.04
N ASN A 492 -22.64 -5.21 -30.04
CA ASN A 492 -23.80 -4.35 -29.99
C ASN A 492 -24.90 -4.91 -29.06
N LEU A 493 -25.34 -4.09 -28.10
CA LEU A 493 -26.48 -4.39 -27.21
C LEU A 493 -27.79 -3.76 -27.69
N VAL A 494 -27.73 -2.83 -28.65
CA VAL A 494 -28.87 -2.06 -29.15
C VAL A 494 -29.26 -2.58 -30.54
N PRO A 495 -30.48 -3.14 -30.72
CA PRO A 495 -30.97 -3.53 -32.04
C PRO A 495 -31.06 -2.34 -33.02
N PRO A 496 -30.88 -2.56 -34.34
CA PRO A 496 -30.48 -3.83 -34.95
C PRO A 496 -29.05 -4.21 -34.55
N TYR A 497 -28.83 -5.52 -34.38
CA TYR A 497 -27.50 -6.04 -34.08
C TYR A 497 -26.61 -5.93 -35.32
N GLY A 498 -25.29 -5.93 -35.10
CA GLY A 498 -24.32 -5.80 -36.18
C GLY A 498 -24.32 -7.00 -37.12
N ILE A 499 -24.59 -8.20 -36.62
CA ILE A 499 -24.72 -9.41 -37.43
C ILE A 499 -26.13 -9.95 -37.24
N GLU A 500 -26.89 -10.04 -38.32
CA GLU A 500 -28.25 -10.54 -38.26
C GLU A 500 -28.29 -11.97 -37.71
N GLY A 501 -29.33 -12.31 -36.95
CA GLY A 501 -29.47 -13.62 -36.29
C GLY A 501 -28.63 -13.83 -35.03
N ILE A 502 -27.65 -12.97 -34.73
CA ILE A 502 -26.96 -12.99 -33.44
C ILE A 502 -27.86 -12.46 -32.32
N LYS A 503 -27.72 -13.03 -31.12
CA LYS A 503 -28.41 -12.54 -29.92
C LYS A 503 -27.36 -12.20 -28.86
N PRO A 504 -27.59 -11.21 -27.99
CA PRO A 504 -26.59 -10.78 -27.01
C PRO A 504 -26.06 -11.91 -26.11
N LYS A 505 -26.87 -12.92 -25.84
CA LYS A 505 -26.51 -14.08 -24.99
C LYS A 505 -25.78 -15.21 -25.73
N HIS A 506 -25.65 -15.16 -27.06
CA HIS A 506 -25.03 -16.25 -27.78
C HIS A 506 -23.57 -16.43 -27.35
N ASN A 507 -23.16 -17.66 -27.14
CA ASN A 507 -21.82 -18.02 -26.72
C ASN A 507 -21.40 -19.31 -27.44
N ASN A 508 -20.95 -19.13 -28.69
CA ASN A 508 -20.66 -20.22 -29.62
C ASN A 508 -21.89 -20.97 -30.16
N ASP A 509 -23.04 -20.29 -30.19
CA ASP A 509 -24.26 -20.83 -30.79
C ASP A 509 -24.20 -20.72 -32.32
N GLU A 510 -24.61 -21.77 -33.03
CA GLU A 510 -24.70 -21.73 -34.49
C GLU A 510 -25.90 -20.85 -34.91
N ILE A 511 -25.62 -19.74 -35.57
CA ILE A 511 -26.63 -18.75 -35.99
C ILE A 511 -27.03 -18.89 -37.46
N TYR A 512 -26.12 -19.42 -38.27
CA TYR A 512 -26.32 -19.87 -39.65
C TYR A 512 -25.44 -21.10 -39.89
N PRO A 513 -25.70 -21.92 -40.93
CA PRO A 513 -24.89 -23.10 -41.20
C PRO A 513 -23.37 -22.80 -41.26
N GLY A 514 -22.62 -23.34 -40.30
CA GLY A 514 -21.17 -23.12 -40.16
C GLY A 514 -20.75 -21.80 -39.51
N ILE A 515 -21.68 -20.94 -39.10
CA ILE A 515 -21.40 -19.63 -38.49
C ILE A 515 -21.79 -19.65 -37.01
N PHE A 516 -20.80 -19.50 -36.12
CA PHE A 516 -20.96 -19.56 -34.67
C PHE A 516 -20.85 -18.17 -34.06
N GLY A 517 -21.86 -17.72 -33.33
CA GLY A 517 -21.98 -16.36 -32.81
C GLY A 517 -21.59 -16.21 -31.33
N ILE A 518 -20.93 -15.10 -31.02
CA ILE A 518 -20.62 -14.61 -29.68
C ILE A 518 -21.26 -13.23 -29.52
N GLY A 519 -22.23 -13.10 -28.64
CA GLY A 519 -22.98 -11.87 -28.41
C GLY A 519 -22.42 -11.01 -27.27
N ALA A 520 -22.89 -9.76 -27.25
CA ALA A 520 -22.39 -8.73 -26.35
C ALA A 520 -22.52 -9.03 -24.84
N LEU A 521 -23.57 -9.74 -24.39
CA LEU A 521 -23.72 -10.11 -22.96
C LEU A 521 -22.80 -11.26 -22.56
N ALA A 522 -22.58 -12.23 -23.45
CA ALA A 522 -21.60 -13.29 -23.20
C ALA A 522 -20.20 -12.70 -23.02
N LEU A 523 -19.85 -11.72 -23.86
CA LEU A 523 -18.60 -10.98 -23.77
C LEU A 523 -18.53 -10.04 -22.55
N GLY A 524 -19.64 -9.35 -22.25
CA GLY A 524 -19.72 -8.31 -21.24
C GLY A 524 -19.33 -8.80 -19.85
N ARG A 525 -19.63 -10.07 -19.53
CA ARG A 525 -19.18 -10.68 -18.27
C ARG A 525 -17.66 -10.73 -18.16
N LEU A 526 -16.97 -11.21 -19.19
CA LEU A 526 -15.50 -11.27 -19.21
C LEU A 526 -14.89 -9.87 -19.13
N LYS A 527 -15.49 -8.89 -19.82
CA LYS A 527 -15.09 -7.46 -19.75
C LYS A 527 -15.15 -6.95 -18.31
N SER A 528 -16.32 -7.06 -17.66
CA SER A 528 -16.52 -6.55 -16.31
C SER A 528 -15.66 -7.26 -15.27
N GLU A 529 -15.49 -8.57 -15.37
CA GLU A 529 -14.60 -9.33 -14.47
C GLU A 529 -13.13 -8.93 -14.66
N SER A 530 -12.68 -8.71 -15.90
CA SER A 530 -11.31 -8.26 -16.19
C SER A 530 -11.04 -6.87 -15.64
N GLU A 531 -11.97 -5.92 -15.85
CA GLU A 531 -11.89 -4.55 -15.34
C GLU A 531 -11.86 -4.50 -13.81
N GLY A 532 -12.73 -5.26 -13.15
CA GLY A 532 -12.73 -5.37 -11.68
C GLY A 532 -11.43 -5.94 -11.12
N LEU A 533 -10.80 -6.92 -11.79
CA LEU A 533 -9.48 -7.42 -11.40
C LEU A 533 -8.39 -6.36 -11.58
N ILE A 534 -8.41 -5.61 -12.68
CA ILE A 534 -7.47 -4.52 -12.95
C ILE A 534 -7.56 -3.46 -11.86
N LEU A 535 -8.77 -2.98 -11.57
CA LEU A 535 -9.02 -1.99 -10.52
C LEU A 535 -8.54 -2.50 -9.15
N LYS A 536 -8.88 -3.75 -8.82
CA LYS A 536 -8.48 -4.37 -7.55
C LYS A 536 -6.97 -4.49 -7.42
N GLU A 537 -6.26 -4.84 -8.49
CA GLU A 537 -4.80 -4.93 -8.48
C GLU A 537 -4.15 -3.54 -8.43
N ALA A 538 -4.68 -2.57 -9.17
CA ALA A 538 -4.22 -1.19 -9.12
C ALA A 538 -4.34 -0.61 -7.71
N SER A 539 -5.45 -0.87 -7.00
CA SER A 539 -5.66 -0.42 -5.61
C SER A 539 -4.60 -0.93 -4.61
N LYS A 540 -3.91 -2.02 -4.96
CA LYS A 540 -2.86 -2.65 -4.13
C LYS A 540 -1.45 -2.38 -4.65
N THR A 541 -1.33 -1.80 -5.84
CA THR A 541 -0.05 -1.58 -6.50
C THR A 541 0.59 -0.32 -5.97
N LYS A 542 1.89 -0.41 -5.63
CA LYS A 542 2.73 0.75 -5.28
C LYS A 542 3.75 0.99 -6.39
N GLY A 543 4.07 2.25 -6.66
CA GLY A 543 4.99 2.64 -7.71
C GLY A 543 4.36 2.61 -9.11
N LYS A 544 5.19 2.83 -10.15
CA LYS A 544 4.71 2.93 -11.52
C LYS A 544 4.26 1.58 -12.07
N ARG A 545 2.99 1.49 -12.48
CA ARG A 545 2.48 0.37 -13.27
C ARG A 545 1.42 0.85 -14.25
N ILE A 546 1.40 0.28 -15.45
CA ILE A 546 0.45 0.64 -16.49
C ILE A 546 -0.50 -0.53 -16.67
N PHE A 547 -1.79 -0.25 -16.51
CA PHE A 547 -2.87 -1.19 -16.78
C PHE A 547 -3.56 -0.75 -18.08
N ASP A 548 -3.03 -1.22 -19.21
CA ASP A 548 -3.51 -0.95 -20.56
C ASP A 548 -4.16 -2.18 -21.19
N TYR A 549 -4.41 -2.14 -22.50
CA TYR A 549 -4.98 -3.25 -23.27
C TYR A 549 -4.14 -4.54 -23.22
N LYS A 550 -2.81 -4.46 -23.03
CA LYS A 550 -1.97 -5.66 -22.94
C LYS A 550 -2.27 -6.38 -21.64
N TYR A 551 -2.36 -5.61 -20.56
CA TYR A 551 -2.68 -6.14 -19.25
C TYR A 551 -4.12 -6.66 -19.19
N ALA A 552 -5.07 -5.93 -19.78
CA ALA A 552 -6.46 -6.37 -19.87
C ALA A 552 -6.61 -7.69 -20.65
N PHE A 553 -5.86 -7.86 -21.75
CA PHE A 553 -5.83 -9.11 -22.50
C PHE A 553 -5.26 -10.28 -21.69
N GLU A 554 -4.17 -10.06 -20.96
CA GLU A 554 -3.61 -11.07 -20.06
C GLU A 554 -4.62 -11.52 -18.99
N LYS A 555 -5.27 -10.57 -18.31
CA LYS A 555 -6.29 -10.89 -17.30
C LYS A 555 -7.51 -11.61 -17.89
N ALA A 556 -7.94 -11.23 -19.09
CA ALA A 556 -9.04 -11.90 -19.77
C ALA A 556 -8.72 -13.36 -20.10
N ILE A 557 -7.50 -13.64 -20.58
CA ILE A 557 -7.02 -15.01 -20.82
C ILE A 557 -6.93 -15.82 -19.53
N GLU A 558 -6.43 -15.22 -18.43
CA GLU A 558 -6.37 -15.88 -17.12
C GLU A 558 -7.77 -16.27 -16.60
N LEU A 559 -8.76 -15.39 -16.77
CA LEU A 559 -10.14 -15.65 -16.36
C LEU A 559 -10.76 -16.81 -17.13
N LEU A 560 -10.48 -16.92 -18.43
CA LEU A 560 -11.01 -18.00 -19.27
C LEU A 560 -10.34 -19.36 -18.99
N LYS A 561 -9.14 -19.38 -18.41
CA LYS A 561 -8.42 -20.63 -18.05
C LYS A 561 -8.95 -21.29 -16.76
N LYS A 562 -9.63 -20.54 -15.90
CA LYS A 562 -10.32 -21.07 -14.72
C LYS A 562 -11.58 -21.81 -15.12
#